data_AF-A0A4V1MI06-F1
#
_entry.id   AF-A0A4V1MI06-F1
#
_cell.length_a   1.000
_cell.length_b   1.000
_cell.length_c   1.000
_cell.angle_alpha   90.00
_cell.angle_beta   90.00
_cell.angle_gamma   90.00
#
_symmetry.space_group_name_H-M   'P 1'
#
loop_
_entity.id
_entity.type
_entity.pdbx_description
1 polymer ?
#
loop_
_entity_poly.entity_id
_entity_poly.type
_entity_poly.pdbx_seq_one_letter_code
_entity_poly.pdbx_strand_id
1 'polypeptide(L)'
;MKEKLAVLVLLTVFSLRVSAQNEKPFITDKISDKYAYVDVIKTYERIAAKGYKSVDLFQKLGNSSYSNYKLDKAAAWYGELFAITSDLEPVYYYRYAESLRFICQNEKADAVIEKLNRKPKVITRKKV
;
A
#
# COMPACT_ATOMS: atom_id res chain seq x y z
N MET A 1 6.64 -48.42 -0.62
CA MET A 1 7.07 -47.05 -1.02
C MET A 1 5.90 -46.17 -1.45
N LYS A 2 4.91 -46.69 -2.19
CA LYS A 2 3.69 -45.97 -2.58
C LYS A 2 2.86 -45.43 -1.39
N GLU A 3 2.69 -46.23 -0.34
CA GLU A 3 1.99 -45.81 0.89
C GLU A 3 2.67 -44.63 1.62
N LYS A 4 4.00 -44.61 1.63
CA LYS A 4 4.79 -43.51 2.25
C LYS A 4 4.75 -42.23 1.39
N LEU A 5 4.66 -42.38 0.08
CA LEU A 5 4.45 -41.28 -0.88
C LEU A 5 3.04 -40.68 -0.75
N ALA A 6 2.01 -41.51 -0.52
CA ALA A 6 0.64 -41.04 -0.33
C ALA A 6 0.48 -40.19 0.94
N VAL A 7 1.14 -40.57 2.04
CA VAL A 7 1.15 -39.80 3.29
C VAL A 7 1.88 -38.46 3.14
N LEU A 8 2.96 -38.42 2.34
CA LEU A 8 3.71 -37.19 2.07
C LEU A 8 2.89 -36.18 1.25
N VAL A 9 2.10 -36.66 0.27
CA VAL A 9 1.21 -35.81 -0.53
C VAL A 9 0.06 -35.25 0.32
N LEU A 10 -0.52 -36.05 1.22
CA LEU A 10 -1.61 -35.62 2.09
C LEU A 10 -1.19 -34.49 3.07
N LEU A 11 0.07 -34.48 3.52
CA LEU A 11 0.59 -33.47 4.45
C LEU A 11 0.74 -32.08 3.81
N THR A 12 1.00 -32.02 2.50
CA THR A 12 1.24 -30.76 1.79
C THR A 12 -0.04 -29.96 1.53
N VAL A 13 -1.19 -30.63 1.38
CA VAL A 13 -2.50 -29.99 1.16
C VAL A 13 -2.99 -29.23 2.40
N PHE A 14 -2.57 -29.63 3.60
CA PHE A 14 -2.95 -28.96 4.85
C PHE A 14 -2.29 -27.58 5.05
N SER A 15 -1.25 -27.28 4.29
CA SER A 15 -0.49 -26.03 4.40
C SER A 15 -1.07 -24.88 3.56
N LEU A 16 -2.07 -25.15 2.72
CA LEU A 16 -2.78 -24.11 1.96
C LEU A 16 -3.88 -23.46 2.80
N ARG A 17 -3.49 -22.86 3.93
CA ARG A 17 -4.33 -21.90 4.65
C ARG A 17 -4.00 -20.51 4.13
N VAL A 18 -4.59 -20.14 2.99
CA VAL A 18 -4.65 -18.73 2.58
C VAL A 18 -5.59 -18.03 3.55
N SER A 19 -5.02 -17.46 4.61
CA SER A 19 -5.72 -16.52 5.47
C SER A 19 -5.76 -15.17 4.78
N ALA A 20 -6.83 -14.91 4.03
CA ALA A 20 -7.22 -13.54 3.71
C ALA A 20 -7.68 -12.87 5.02
N GLN A 21 -6.73 -12.33 5.80
CA GLN A 21 -7.08 -11.48 6.95
C GLN A 21 -7.64 -10.17 6.38
N ASN A 22 -8.96 -10.11 6.28
CA ASN A 22 -9.68 -8.88 6.01
C ASN A 22 -9.30 -7.86 7.09
N GLU A 23 -8.89 -6.66 6.67
CA GLU A 23 -8.55 -5.55 7.57
C GLU A 23 -9.70 -5.35 8.57
N LYS A 24 -9.43 -5.56 9.86
CA LYS A 24 -10.45 -5.43 10.88
C LYS A 24 -10.83 -3.95 11.02
N PRO A 25 -12.11 -3.63 11.24
CA PRO A 25 -12.52 -2.28 11.64
C PRO A 25 -11.73 -1.79 12.83
N PHE A 26 -11.54 -0.48 12.89
CA PHE A 26 -11.44 0.17 14.17
C PHE A 26 -12.84 0.50 14.69
N ILE A 27 -13.10 0.09 15.93
CA ILE A 27 -14.29 0.49 16.69
C ILE A 27 -13.95 1.84 17.32
N THR A 28 -14.71 2.89 16.98
CA THR A 28 -14.64 4.18 17.69
C THR A 28 -15.69 4.19 18.81
N ASP A 29 -15.44 4.95 19.87
CA ASP A 29 -16.23 4.93 21.10
C ASP A 29 -17.76 5.07 20.90
N LYS A 30 -18.50 4.46 21.85
CA LYS A 30 -19.96 4.28 21.86
C LYS A 30 -20.73 5.54 21.43
N ILE A 31 -21.42 5.45 20.30
CA ILE A 31 -22.50 6.37 19.92
C ILE A 31 -23.82 5.61 20.12
N SER A 32 -24.25 5.50 21.38
CA SER A 32 -25.35 4.63 21.85
C SER A 32 -25.09 3.12 21.64
N ASP A 33 -26.04 2.24 21.99
CA ASP A 33 -25.91 0.76 22.06
C ASP A 33 -25.53 0.04 20.73
N LYS A 34 -25.02 0.77 19.74
CA LYS A 34 -24.50 0.27 18.47
C LYS A 34 -23.04 0.69 18.32
N TYR A 35 -22.15 -0.29 18.17
CA TYR A 35 -20.77 -0.03 17.76
C TYR A 35 -20.76 0.59 16.35
N ALA A 36 -20.20 1.79 16.22
CA ALA A 36 -19.92 2.37 14.92
C ALA A 36 -18.62 1.78 14.38
N TYR A 37 -18.74 0.91 13.37
CA TYR A 37 -17.60 0.47 12.58
C TYR A 37 -17.11 1.65 11.75
N VAL A 38 -15.89 2.13 11.99
CA VAL A 38 -15.28 3.15 11.14
C VAL A 38 -14.26 2.51 10.24
N ASP A 39 -14.55 2.54 8.94
CA ASP A 39 -13.57 2.27 7.91
C ASP A 39 -12.66 3.50 7.79
N VAL A 40 -11.44 3.34 8.31
CA VAL A 40 -10.45 4.41 8.40
C VAL A 40 -10.06 4.91 7.02
N ILE A 41 -9.93 4.02 6.04
CA ILE A 41 -9.57 4.36 4.66
C ILE A 41 -10.68 5.18 4.01
N LYS A 42 -11.94 4.78 4.16
CA LYS A 42 -13.08 5.58 3.67
C LYS A 42 -13.17 6.95 4.35
N THR A 43 -12.81 7.03 5.63
CA THR A 43 -12.77 8.30 6.35
C THR A 43 -11.70 9.22 5.78
N TYR A 44 -10.51 8.68 5.50
CA TYR A 44 -9.44 9.40 4.83
C TYR A 44 -9.80 9.83 3.40
N GLU A 45 -10.46 8.98 2.61
CA GLU A 45 -10.95 9.36 1.27
C GLU A 45 -11.93 10.55 1.36
N ARG A 46 -12.82 10.55 2.36
CA ARG A 46 -13.75 11.67 2.58
C ARG A 46 -13.03 12.96 3.00
N ILE A 47 -11.99 12.85 3.83
CA ILE A 47 -11.17 14.01 4.24
C ILE A 47 -10.41 14.58 3.04
N ALA A 48 -9.80 13.73 2.21
CA ALA A 48 -9.15 14.15 0.97
C ALA A 48 -10.13 14.83 0.00
N ALA A 49 -11.34 14.27 -0.15
CA ALA A 49 -12.39 14.84 -1.00
C ALA A 49 -12.87 16.22 -0.54
N LYS A 50 -12.71 16.57 0.74
CA LYS A 50 -12.95 17.92 1.28
C LYS A 50 -11.81 18.90 0.99
N GLY A 51 -10.77 18.46 0.29
CA GLY A 51 -9.61 19.27 -0.08
C GLY A 51 -8.48 19.27 0.96
N TYR A 52 -8.58 18.49 2.03
CA TYR A 52 -7.48 18.37 2.99
C TYR A 52 -6.34 17.56 2.37
N LYS A 53 -5.13 18.12 2.41
CA LYS A 53 -3.92 17.52 1.82
C LYS A 53 -2.82 17.44 2.86
N SER A 54 -2.23 16.26 3.02
CA SER A 54 -1.05 16.07 3.85
C SER A 54 -0.26 14.85 3.40
N VAL A 55 1.03 14.81 3.73
CA VAL A 55 1.91 13.67 3.45
C VAL A 55 1.37 12.39 4.08
N ASP A 56 1.04 12.43 5.38
CA ASP A 56 0.51 11.26 6.12
C ASP A 56 -0.79 10.73 5.50
N LEU A 57 -1.71 11.62 5.14
CA LEU A 57 -2.99 11.23 4.52
C LEU A 57 -2.77 10.48 3.21
N PHE A 58 -1.98 11.05 2.30
CA PHE A 58 -1.76 10.44 0.98
C PHE A 58 -0.84 9.21 1.04
N GLN A 59 0.07 9.13 2.00
CA GLN A 59 0.80 7.89 2.29
C GLN A 59 -0.15 6.78 2.72
N LYS A 60 -1.06 7.03 3.66
CA LYS A 60 -2.03 6.03 4.13
C LYS A 60 -2.98 5.58 3.03
N LEU A 61 -3.53 6.52 2.26
CA LEU A 61 -4.41 6.23 1.13
C LEU A 61 -3.71 5.47 0.01
N GLY A 62 -2.51 5.91 -0.38
CA GLY A 62 -1.70 5.24 -1.40
C GLY A 62 -1.26 3.84 -0.97
N ASN A 63 -0.76 3.69 0.26
CA ASN A 63 -0.32 2.41 0.80
C ASN A 63 -1.47 1.40 0.91
N SER A 64 -2.63 1.83 1.43
CA SER A 64 -3.81 0.95 1.50
C SER A 64 -4.27 0.53 0.11
N SER A 65 -4.35 1.47 -0.84
CA SER A 65 -4.77 1.16 -2.22
C SER A 65 -3.80 0.18 -2.89
N TYR A 66 -2.50 0.40 -2.75
CA TYR A 66 -1.46 -0.45 -3.30
C TYR A 66 -1.50 -1.86 -2.70
N SER A 67 -1.57 -1.99 -1.37
CA SER A 67 -1.64 -3.29 -0.68
C SER A 67 -2.90 -4.09 -1.04
N ASN A 68 -3.97 -3.41 -1.42
CA ASN A 68 -5.23 -4.02 -1.88
C ASN A 68 -5.28 -4.21 -3.41
N TYR A 69 -4.15 -4.09 -4.12
CA TYR A 69 -4.04 -4.22 -5.58
C TYR A 69 -4.93 -3.26 -6.39
N LYS A 70 -5.38 -2.16 -5.77
CA LYS A 70 -6.11 -1.07 -6.43
C LYS A 70 -5.11 -0.05 -6.98
N LEU A 71 -4.33 -0.49 -7.97
CA LEU A 71 -3.17 0.26 -8.49
C LEU A 71 -3.56 1.53 -9.24
N ASP A 72 -4.76 1.57 -9.82
CA ASP A 72 -5.37 2.78 -10.37
C ASP A 72 -5.58 3.87 -9.29
N LYS A 73 -6.18 3.50 -8.15
CA LYS A 73 -6.34 4.40 -7.01
C LYS A 73 -4.99 4.76 -6.38
N ALA A 74 -4.09 3.79 -6.26
CA ALA A 74 -2.76 4.04 -5.72
C ALA A 74 -1.99 5.07 -6.55
N ALA A 75 -2.07 4.99 -7.89
CA ALA A 75 -1.47 5.97 -8.78
C ALA A 75 -2.01 7.39 -8.52
N ALA A 76 -3.33 7.54 -8.32
CA ALA A 76 -3.93 8.83 -8.00
C ALA A 76 -3.42 9.39 -6.66
N TRP A 77 -3.43 8.58 -5.59
CA TRP A 77 -3.01 9.03 -4.26
C TRP A 77 -1.51 9.30 -4.16
N TYR A 78 -0.67 8.47 -4.78
CA TYR A 78 0.75 8.75 -4.87
C TYR A 78 1.01 9.99 -5.74
N GLY A 79 0.22 10.25 -6.78
CA GLY A 79 0.31 11.50 -7.53
C GLY A 79 0.12 12.73 -6.65
N GLU A 80 -0.92 12.74 -5.82
CA GLU A 80 -1.15 13.81 -4.83
C GLU A 80 -0.02 13.91 -3.80
N LEU A 81 0.50 12.76 -3.32
CA LEU A 81 1.64 12.73 -2.41
C LEU A 81 2.89 13.38 -3.02
N PHE A 82 3.24 13.00 -4.25
CA PHE A 82 4.40 13.52 -4.98
C PHE A 82 4.25 14.99 -5.40
N ALA A 83 3.02 15.50 -5.46
CA ALA A 83 2.74 16.92 -5.65
C ALA A 83 3.03 17.75 -4.39
N ILE A 84 2.93 17.15 -3.18
CA ILE A 84 3.30 17.82 -1.92
C ILE A 84 4.81 17.78 -1.72
N THR A 85 5.42 16.61 -1.88
CA THR A 85 6.85 16.42 -1.63
C THR A 85 7.41 15.26 -2.43
N SER A 86 8.69 15.39 -2.80
CA SER A 86 9.51 14.25 -3.25
C SER A 86 10.56 13.86 -2.24
N ASP A 87 10.55 14.42 -1.03
CA ASP A 87 11.41 13.92 0.04
C ASP A 87 10.81 12.69 0.72
N LEU A 88 10.76 11.60 -0.05
CA LEU A 88 10.17 10.32 0.36
C LEU A 88 11.22 9.20 0.31
N GLU A 89 10.94 8.13 1.04
CA GLU A 89 11.71 6.89 0.95
C GLU A 89 11.60 6.26 -0.44
N PRO A 90 12.64 5.52 -0.89
CA PRO A 90 12.65 4.87 -2.20
C PRO A 90 11.42 4.01 -2.49
N VAL A 91 10.84 3.37 -1.47
CA VAL A 91 9.64 2.53 -1.62
C VAL A 91 8.47 3.27 -2.27
N TYR A 92 8.28 4.56 -1.98
CA TYR A 92 7.19 5.34 -2.56
C TYR A 92 7.39 5.62 -4.05
N TYR A 93 8.64 5.77 -4.49
CA TYR A 93 8.96 5.93 -5.91
C TYR A 93 8.66 4.66 -6.69
N TYR A 94 9.07 3.50 -6.18
CA TYR A 94 8.80 2.22 -6.82
C TYR A 94 7.30 1.91 -6.88
N ARG A 95 6.58 2.05 -5.75
CA ARG A 95 5.13 1.81 -5.71
C ARG A 95 4.37 2.74 -6.63
N TYR A 96 4.77 4.02 -6.70
CA TYR A 96 4.14 4.96 -7.62
C TYR A 96 4.41 4.61 -9.08
N ALA A 97 5.66 4.30 -9.44
CA ALA A 97 6.02 3.90 -10.79
C ALA A 97 5.30 2.61 -11.24
N GLU A 98 5.20 1.60 -10.37
CA GLU A 98 4.43 0.38 -10.65
C GLU A 98 2.95 0.66 -10.85
N SER A 99 2.37 1.51 -10.00
CA SER A 99 0.96 1.93 -10.12
C SER A 99 0.70 2.68 -11.42
N LEU A 100 1.64 3.55 -11.84
CA LEU A 100 1.59 4.26 -13.12
C LEU A 100 1.69 3.31 -14.32
N ARG A 101 2.57 2.30 -14.26
CA ARG A 101 2.70 1.28 -15.32
C ARG A 101 1.43 0.46 -15.46
N PHE A 102 0.77 0.11 -14.34
CA PHE A 102 -0.51 -0.59 -14.37
C PHE A 102 -1.60 0.17 -15.14
N ILE A 103 -1.59 1.50 -15.06
CA ILE A 103 -2.50 2.38 -15.83
C ILE A 103 -1.88 2.88 -17.15
N CYS A 104 -0.87 2.18 -17.67
CA CYS A 104 -0.18 2.46 -18.93
C CYS A 104 0.49 3.85 -19.03
N GLN A 105 0.75 4.53 -17.91
CA GLN A 105 1.47 5.81 -17.85
C GLN A 105 2.99 5.59 -17.72
N ASN A 106 3.56 4.84 -18.66
CA ASN A 106 4.95 4.38 -18.60
C ASN A 106 5.98 5.52 -18.55
N GLU A 107 5.79 6.57 -19.35
CA GLU A 107 6.71 7.73 -19.36
C GLU A 107 6.80 8.41 -18.00
N LYS A 108 5.67 8.58 -17.31
CA LYS A 108 5.64 9.13 -15.95
C LYS A 108 6.29 8.19 -14.95
N ALA A 109 6.08 6.89 -15.09
CA ALA A 109 6.71 5.90 -14.22
C ALA A 109 8.25 5.98 -14.33
N ASP A 110 8.76 6.05 -15.55
CA ASP A 110 10.21 6.13 -15.79
C ASP A 110 10.78 7.46 -15.26
N ALA A 111 10.06 8.58 -15.43
CA ALA A 111 10.45 9.86 -14.84
C ALA A 111 10.50 9.83 -13.30
N VAL A 112 9.56 9.12 -12.64
CA VAL A 112 9.58 8.94 -11.18
C VAL A 112 10.83 8.16 -10.76
N ILE A 113 11.16 7.06 -11.44
CA ILE A 113 12.36 6.26 -11.14
C ILE A 113 13.63 7.06 -11.40
N GLU A 114 13.68 7.84 -12.47
CA GLU A 114 14.82 8.70 -12.76
C GLU A 114 15.04 9.73 -11.64
N LYS A 115 13.96 10.33 -11.12
CA LYS A 115 14.02 11.25 -9.98
C LYS A 115 14.61 10.60 -8.73
N LEU A 116 14.35 9.30 -8.50
CA LEU A 116 14.98 8.53 -7.42
C LEU A 116 16.48 8.33 -7.68
N ASN A 117 16.87 7.99 -8.91
CA ASN A 117 18.27 7.74 -9.26
C ASN A 117 19.15 8.99 -9.15
N ARG A 118 18.56 10.16 -9.37
CA ARG A 118 19.24 11.46 -9.20
C ARG A 118 19.37 11.88 -7.74
N LYS A 119 18.61 11.26 -6.81
CA LYS A 119 18.74 11.54 -5.38
C LYS A 119 20.09 10.98 -4.88
N PRO A 120 20.90 11.76 -4.15
CA PRO A 120 22.16 11.27 -3.61
C PRO A 120 21.87 10.07 -2.69
N LYS A 121 22.60 8.96 -2.88
CA LYS A 121 22.50 7.80 -2.00
C LYS A 121 22.93 8.25 -0.60
N VAL A 122 21.97 8.38 0.32
CA VAL A 122 22.26 8.55 1.73
C VAL A 122 22.88 7.24 2.20
N ILE A 123 24.22 7.19 2.24
CA ILE A 123 24.95 6.08 2.85
C ILE A 123 24.65 6.16 4.34
N THR A 124 23.66 5.41 4.80
CA THR A 124 23.46 5.14 6.23
C THR A 124 24.66 4.34 6.70
N ARG A 125 25.71 5.04 7.14
CA ARG A 125 26.78 4.44 7.92
C ARG A 125 26.12 3.89 9.18
N LYS A 126 25.88 2.58 9.22
CA LYS A 126 25.57 1.84 10.45
C LYS A 126 26.65 2.25 11.44
N LYS A 127 26.29 3.02 12.48
CA LYS A 127 27.17 3.21 13.63
C LYS A 127 27.38 1.83 14.24
N VAL A 128 28.62 1.35 14.16
CA VAL A 128 29.14 0.21 14.91
C VAL A 128 29.20 0.61 16.38
#